data_AF-A0A357KP44-F1
#
_entry.id   AF-A0A357KP44-F1
#
_cell.length_a   1.000
_cell.length_b   1.000
_cell.length_c   1.000
_cell.angle_alpha   90.00
_cell.angle_beta   90.00
_cell.angle_gamma   90.00
#
_symmetry.space_group_name_H-M   'P 1'
#
loop_
_entity.id
_entity.type
_entity.pdbx_description
1 polymer ?
#
loop_
_entity_poly.entity_id
_entity_poly.type
_entity_poly.pdbx_seq_one_letter_code
_entity_poly.pdbx_strand_id
1 'polypeptide(L)'
;MAKLIVPSTNKQEILEQVREQVWDFYDELKTYKENPSENEKLRLQKVFDDIFTQHTDFQLLNLALKRLNANKSELLLVLDRPEIPLHNNLSENDIREYVKKRKISGSTRSEAGRRSRDTFASLKKTCRKLGLSFWQFLNDRLSGDNLILPLSQMVEQRALSR
;
A
#
# COMPACT_ATOMS: atom_id res chain seq x y z
N MET A 1 7.39 24.36 -16.19
CA MET A 1 8.22 23.41 -15.42
C MET A 1 8.61 24.10 -14.12
N ALA A 2 8.09 23.66 -12.97
CA ALA A 2 8.57 24.18 -11.69
C ALA A 2 10.00 23.67 -11.48
N LYS A 3 10.98 24.58 -11.46
CA LYS A 3 12.35 24.23 -11.05
C LYS A 3 12.26 23.70 -9.62
N LEU A 4 12.69 22.46 -9.39
CA LEU A 4 12.98 21.95 -8.06
C LEU A 4 14.08 22.84 -7.49
N ILE A 5 13.70 23.80 -6.64
CA ILE A 5 14.64 24.63 -5.92
C ILE A 5 15.33 23.68 -4.93
N VAL A 6 16.61 23.42 -5.17
CA VAL A 6 17.45 22.67 -4.24
C VAL A 6 17.42 23.43 -2.92
N PRO A 7 17.06 22.78 -1.79
CA PRO A 7 17.06 23.44 -0.49
C PRO A 7 18.46 23.99 -0.17
N SER A 8 18.53 25.09 0.58
CA SER A 8 19.81 25.56 1.14
C SER A 8 20.46 24.47 1.98
N THR A 9 21.79 24.50 2.16
CA THR A 9 22.56 23.47 2.91
C THR A 9 21.94 23.17 4.28
N ASN A 10 21.59 24.21 5.05
CA ASN A 10 20.89 24.06 6.34
C ASN A 10 19.54 23.30 6.21
N LYS A 11 18.75 23.57 5.17
CA LYS A 11 17.49 22.84 4.93
C LYS A 11 17.71 21.39 4.50
N GLN A 12 18.85 21.09 3.85
CA GLN A 12 19.22 19.71 3.54
C GLN A 12 19.60 18.96 4.80
N GLU A 13 20.40 19.55 5.69
CA GLU A 13 20.77 18.97 6.98
C GLU A 13 19.55 18.67 7.84
N ILE A 14 18.61 19.62 7.96
CA ILE A 14 17.33 19.42 8.66
C ILE A 14 16.54 18.25 8.04
N LEU A 15 16.46 18.18 6.71
CA LEU A 15 15.74 17.11 6.03
C LEU A 15 16.39 15.74 6.29
N GLU A 16 17.71 15.68 6.27
CA GLU A 16 18.49 14.47 6.53
C GLU A 16 18.30 13.96 7.96
N GLN A 17 18.34 14.86 8.95
CA GLN A 17 18.10 14.51 10.36
C GLN A 17 16.70 13.93 10.58
N VAL A 18 15.66 14.58 10.03
CA VAL A 18 14.29 14.06 10.14
C VAL A 18 14.13 12.75 9.38
N ARG A 19 14.82 12.59 8.24
CA ARG A 19 14.81 11.34 7.48
C ARG A 19 15.42 10.19 8.27
N GLU A 20 16.52 10.43 8.98
CA GLU A 20 17.17 9.45 9.87
C GLU A 20 16.21 9.00 10.97
N GLN A 21 15.57 9.93 11.68
CA GLN A 21 14.55 9.62 12.70
C GLN A 21 13.42 8.73 12.16
N VAL A 22 12.95 9.02 10.94
CA VAL A 22 11.89 8.21 10.29
C VAL A 22 12.38 6.81 9.93
N TRP A 23 13.64 6.66 9.51
CA TRP A 23 14.22 5.35 9.23
C TRP A 23 14.44 4.52 10.49
N ASP A 24 14.97 5.14 11.55
CA ASP A 24 15.13 4.48 12.85
C ASP A 24 13.76 4.02 13.38
N PHE A 25 12.75 4.88 13.30
CA PHE A 25 11.38 4.52 13.67
C PHE A 25 10.82 3.36 12.83
N TYR A 26 11.09 3.35 11.52
CA TYR A 26 10.70 2.24 10.64
C TYR A 26 11.40 0.93 11.02
N ASP A 27 12.67 0.99 11.43
CA ASP A 27 13.43 -0.16 11.89
C ASP A 27 12.92 -0.70 13.23
N GLU A 28 12.52 0.19 14.14
CA GLU A 28 11.83 -0.18 15.38
C GLU A 28 10.48 -0.85 15.10
N LEU A 29 9.70 -0.35 14.13
CA LEU A 29 8.44 -0.98 13.71
C LEU A 29 8.66 -2.39 13.13
N LYS A 30 9.76 -2.62 12.40
CA LYS A 30 10.12 -3.98 11.94
C LYS A 30 10.40 -4.90 13.12
N THR A 31 11.17 -4.44 14.09
CA THR A 31 11.50 -5.20 15.30
C THR A 31 10.25 -5.51 16.14
N TYR A 32 9.36 -4.53 16.30
CA TYR A 32 8.09 -4.70 17.02
C TYR A 32 7.25 -5.85 16.46
N LYS A 33 7.23 -6.03 15.13
CA LYS A 33 6.48 -7.12 14.50
C LYS A 33 6.93 -8.51 14.92
N GLU A 34 8.20 -8.67 15.27
CA GLU A 34 8.77 -9.96 15.68
C GLU A 34 8.38 -10.32 17.11
N ASN A 35 8.24 -9.32 17.99
CA ASN A 35 7.87 -9.50 19.38
C ASN A 35 6.97 -8.35 19.90
N PRO A 36 5.67 -8.35 19.55
CA PRO A 36 4.77 -7.27 19.91
C PRO A 36 4.48 -7.28 21.42
N SER A 37 4.53 -6.11 22.04
CA SER A 37 4.12 -5.91 23.44
C SER A 37 3.40 -4.59 23.64
N GLU A 38 2.47 -4.54 24.59
CA GLU A 38 1.68 -3.33 24.85
C GLU A 38 2.55 -2.14 25.30
N ASN A 39 3.60 -2.39 26.09
CA ASN A 39 4.53 -1.34 26.49
C ASN A 39 5.25 -0.73 25.29
N GLU A 40 5.71 -1.57 24.36
CA GLU A 40 6.42 -1.13 23.17
C GLU A 40 5.50 -0.42 22.18
N LYS A 41 4.25 -0.88 22.06
CA LYS A 41 3.21 -0.22 21.29
C LYS A 41 2.98 1.22 21.76
N LEU A 42 2.82 1.43 23.07
CA LEU A 42 2.64 2.77 23.65
C LEU A 42 3.89 3.65 23.43
N ARG A 43 5.09 3.08 23.57
CA ARG A 43 6.34 3.78 23.30
C ARG A 43 6.42 4.25 21.85
N LEU A 44 6.15 3.35 20.88
CA LEU A 44 6.19 3.66 19.45
C LEU A 44 5.13 4.70 19.04
N GLN A 45 3.94 4.66 19.65
CA GLN A 45 2.93 5.69 19.43
C GLN A 45 3.39 7.07 19.88
N LYS A 46 4.17 7.16 20.97
CA LYS A 46 4.74 8.40 21.46
C LYS A 46 5.91 8.87 20.59
N VAL A 47 6.83 7.97 20.22
CA VAL A 47 7.93 8.29 19.30
C VAL A 47 7.40 8.83 17.98
N PHE A 48 6.32 8.25 17.45
CA PHE A 48 5.64 8.79 16.28
C PHE A 48 5.17 10.24 16.51
N ASP A 49 4.52 10.53 17.63
CA ASP A 49 4.07 11.91 17.91
C ASP A 49 5.27 12.86 18.02
N ASP A 50 6.32 12.46 18.70
CA ASP A 50 7.54 13.27 18.86
C ASP A 50 8.16 13.62 17.49
N ILE A 51 8.28 12.64 16.59
CA ILE A 51 8.83 12.84 15.23
C ILE A 51 7.90 13.69 14.37
N PHE A 52 6.60 13.40 14.33
CA PHE A 52 5.69 14.02 13.34
C PHE A 52 5.02 15.31 13.83
N THR A 53 5.19 15.69 15.10
CA THR A 53 4.76 16.99 15.64
C THR A 53 5.91 17.98 15.84
N GLN A 54 7.17 17.56 15.63
CA GLN A 54 8.33 18.45 15.72
C GLN A 54 8.22 19.62 14.74
N HIS A 55 8.84 20.74 15.12
CA HIS A 55 8.86 21.96 14.32
C HIS A 55 10.29 22.30 13.92
N THR A 56 10.51 22.56 12.63
CA THR A 56 11.80 22.93 12.05
C THR A 56 11.74 24.31 11.39
N ASP A 57 12.88 24.89 11.01
CA ASP A 57 12.93 26.12 10.20
C ASP A 57 12.58 25.86 8.71
N PHE A 58 12.17 24.64 8.36
CA PHE A 58 11.79 24.26 7.00
C PHE A 58 10.28 24.03 6.88
N GLN A 59 9.56 25.10 6.48
CA GLN A 59 8.09 25.07 6.40
C GLN A 59 7.50 23.94 5.54
N LEU A 60 8.13 23.58 4.41
CA LEU A 60 7.62 22.48 3.57
C LEU A 60 7.73 21.12 4.29
N LEU A 61 8.77 20.92 5.09
CA LEU A 61 8.95 19.73 5.91
C LEU A 61 7.89 19.69 7.02
N ASN A 62 7.68 20.79 7.75
CA ASN A 62 6.64 20.86 8.78
C ASN A 62 5.25 20.54 8.22
N LEU A 63 4.93 21.02 7.01
CA LEU A 63 3.68 20.67 6.32
C LEU A 63 3.59 19.18 5.96
N ALA A 64 4.69 18.57 5.56
CA ALA A 64 4.75 17.14 5.27
C ALA A 64 4.56 16.31 6.55
N LEU A 65 5.27 16.64 7.63
CA LEU A 65 5.14 15.99 8.94
C LEU A 65 3.72 16.09 9.48
N LYS A 66 3.10 17.27 9.41
CA LYS A 66 1.69 17.46 9.81
C LYS A 66 0.73 16.57 9.03
N ARG A 67 0.92 16.42 7.72
CA ARG A 67 0.08 15.54 6.88
C ARG A 67 0.26 14.07 7.26
N LEU A 68 1.49 13.64 7.56
CA LEU A 68 1.76 12.28 8.01
C LEU A 68 1.17 12.03 9.40
N ASN A 69 1.28 12.99 10.32
CA ASN A 69 0.67 12.90 11.64
C ASN A 69 -0.86 12.75 11.58
N ALA A 70 -1.52 13.46 10.65
CA ALA A 70 -2.96 13.33 10.43
C ALA A 70 -3.40 11.91 10.03
N ASN A 71 -2.50 11.11 9.45
CA ASN A 71 -2.75 9.72 9.04
C ASN A 71 -2.20 8.70 10.06
N LYS A 72 -1.94 9.11 11.31
CA LYS A 72 -1.35 8.25 12.36
C LYS A 72 -2.03 6.90 12.50
N SER A 73 -3.37 6.86 12.54
CA SER A 73 -4.13 5.63 12.70
C SER A 73 -3.89 4.63 11.57
N GLU A 74 -3.74 5.11 10.34
CA GLU A 74 -3.44 4.27 9.18
C GLU A 74 -1.97 3.81 9.17
N LEU A 75 -1.04 4.73 9.47
CA LEU A 75 0.39 4.46 9.46
C LEU A 75 0.83 3.53 10.61
N LEU A 76 0.14 3.56 11.74
CA LEU A 76 0.42 2.73 12.92
C LEU A 76 -0.49 1.50 13.05
N LEU A 77 -1.29 1.17 12.02
CA LEU A 77 -2.17 -0.02 12.04
C LEU A 77 -1.41 -1.33 12.32
N VAL A 78 -0.12 -1.38 11.96
CA VAL A 78 0.78 -2.50 12.25
C VAL A 78 0.93 -2.78 13.75
N LEU A 79 0.71 -1.78 14.61
CA LEU A 79 0.78 -1.95 16.06
C LEU A 79 -0.37 -2.80 16.58
N ASP A 80 -1.53 -2.75 15.92
CA ASP A 80 -2.70 -3.58 16.23
C ASP A 80 -2.71 -4.88 15.42
N ARG A 81 -2.09 -4.88 14.24
CA ARG A 81 -2.07 -5.99 13.28
C ARG A 81 -0.65 -6.25 12.78
N PRO A 82 0.24 -6.84 13.61
CA PRO A 82 1.66 -7.02 13.26
C PRO A 82 1.89 -7.84 11.98
N GLU A 83 0.93 -8.68 11.58
CA GLU A 83 1.01 -9.50 10.39
C GLU A 83 0.95 -8.69 9.08
N ILE A 84 0.43 -7.45 9.11
CA ILE A 84 0.34 -6.62 7.89
C ILE A 84 1.73 -6.09 7.50
N PRO A 85 2.05 -6.00 6.20
CA PRO A 85 3.29 -5.35 5.76
C PRO A 85 3.33 -3.86 6.11
N LEU A 86 4.51 -3.34 6.45
CA LEU A 86 4.75 -1.89 6.66
C LEU A 86 4.76 -1.08 5.35
N HIS A 87 4.68 -1.77 4.21
CA HIS A 87 4.72 -1.17 2.88
C HIS A 87 3.44 -1.47 2.10
N ASN A 88 3.06 -0.60 1.19
CA ASN A 88 1.88 -0.72 0.34
C ASN A 88 2.14 -1.45 -1.01
N ASN A 89 3.31 -2.08 -1.18
CA ASN A 89 3.76 -2.71 -2.45
C ASN A 89 2.69 -3.59 -3.12
N LEU A 90 1.92 -4.34 -2.33
CA LEU A 90 0.85 -5.20 -2.86
C LEU A 90 -0.26 -4.36 -3.52
N SER A 91 -0.75 -3.34 -2.82
CA SER A 91 -1.77 -2.40 -3.31
C SER A 91 -1.27 -1.66 -4.55
N GLU A 92 -0.01 -1.20 -4.56
CA GLU A 92 0.59 -0.54 -5.72
C GLU A 92 0.66 -1.47 -6.95
N ASN A 93 1.08 -2.72 -6.74
CA ASN A 93 1.14 -3.72 -7.81
C ASN A 93 -0.26 -4.08 -8.36
N ASP A 94 -1.27 -4.06 -7.51
CA ASP A 94 -2.65 -4.29 -7.91
C ASP A 94 -3.16 -3.17 -8.83
N ILE A 95 -2.92 -1.89 -8.49
CA ILE A 95 -3.37 -0.74 -9.31
C ILE A 95 -2.49 -0.48 -10.54
N ARG A 96 -1.23 -0.95 -10.55
CA ARG A 96 -0.25 -0.65 -11.61
C ARG A 96 -0.73 -1.03 -13.01
N GLU A 97 -1.44 -2.14 -13.14
CA GLU A 97 -2.01 -2.57 -14.44
C GLU A 97 -3.04 -1.56 -14.96
N TYR A 98 -3.95 -1.12 -14.09
CA TYR A 98 -4.93 -0.09 -14.41
C TYR A 98 -4.25 1.23 -14.82
N VAL A 99 -3.27 1.69 -14.04
CA VAL A 99 -2.56 2.95 -14.32
C VAL A 99 -1.82 2.89 -15.66
N LYS A 100 -1.14 1.77 -15.95
CA LYS A 100 -0.47 1.54 -17.24
C LYS A 100 -1.47 1.55 -18.40
N LYS A 101 -2.58 0.83 -18.28
CA LYS A 101 -3.60 0.78 -19.33
C LYS A 101 -4.18 2.17 -19.58
N ARG A 102 -4.54 2.91 -18.53
CA ARG A 102 -5.05 4.28 -18.63
C ARG A 102 -4.06 5.22 -19.32
N LYS A 103 -2.76 5.08 -19.02
CA LYS A 103 -1.71 5.89 -19.66
C LYS A 103 -1.64 5.67 -21.18
N ILE A 104 -1.84 4.43 -21.63
CA ILE A 104 -1.71 4.06 -23.05
C ILE A 104 -3.01 4.33 -23.83
N SER A 105 -4.16 3.90 -23.31
CA SER A 105 -5.44 3.93 -24.04
C SER A 105 -6.41 5.03 -23.58
N GLY A 106 -6.01 5.87 -22.64
CA GLY A 106 -6.92 6.78 -21.96
C GLY A 106 -7.90 6.05 -21.03
N SER A 107 -8.91 6.79 -20.56
CA SER A 107 -9.98 6.23 -19.72
C SER A 107 -11.09 5.60 -20.57
N THR A 108 -11.99 4.88 -19.91
CA THR A 108 -13.20 4.33 -20.52
C THR A 108 -14.20 5.45 -20.83
N ARG A 109 -14.78 5.44 -22.04
CA ARG A 109 -15.74 6.45 -22.52
C ARG A 109 -17.19 6.17 -22.13
N SER A 110 -17.47 5.00 -21.56
CA SER A 110 -18.80 4.60 -21.10
C SER A 110 -18.72 3.83 -19.79
N GLU A 111 -19.83 3.80 -19.06
CA GLU A 111 -19.98 2.99 -17.85
C GLU A 111 -19.86 1.50 -18.15
N ALA A 112 -20.48 1.01 -19.23
CA ALA A 112 -20.36 -0.37 -19.66
C ALA A 112 -18.90 -0.78 -19.93
N GLY A 113 -18.12 0.08 -20.59
CA GLY A 113 -16.69 -0.15 -20.82
C GLY A 113 -15.88 -0.16 -19.52
N ARG A 114 -16.25 0.70 -18.55
CA ARG A 114 -15.63 0.72 -17.22
C ARG A 114 -15.89 -0.59 -16.47
N ARG A 115 -17.15 -1.01 -16.39
CA ARG A 115 -17.58 -2.26 -15.74
C ARG A 115 -16.89 -3.47 -16.36
N SER A 116 -16.85 -3.56 -17.70
CA SER A 116 -16.17 -4.64 -18.41
C SER A 116 -14.69 -4.71 -18.04
N ARG A 117 -13.96 -3.60 -18.16
CA ARG A 117 -12.53 -3.54 -17.80
C ARG A 117 -12.29 -3.95 -16.34
N ASP A 118 -13.05 -3.38 -15.42
CA ASP A 118 -12.83 -3.59 -13.98
C ASP A 118 -13.15 -5.05 -13.58
N THR A 119 -14.19 -5.63 -14.19
CA THR A 119 -14.54 -7.06 -14.02
C THR A 119 -13.42 -7.96 -14.53
N PHE A 120 -12.98 -7.78 -15.78
CA PHE A 120 -11.93 -8.64 -16.35
C PHE A 120 -10.57 -8.45 -15.67
N ALA A 121 -10.23 -7.22 -15.26
CA ALA A 121 -9.04 -6.96 -14.46
C ALA A 121 -9.10 -7.70 -13.11
N SER A 122 -10.25 -7.64 -12.43
CA SER A 122 -10.47 -8.37 -11.17
C SER A 122 -10.33 -9.87 -11.36
N LEU A 123 -11.03 -10.48 -12.34
CA LEU A 123 -10.95 -11.91 -12.64
C LEU A 123 -9.52 -12.36 -12.94
N LYS A 124 -8.80 -11.63 -13.80
CA LYS A 124 -7.41 -11.92 -14.16
C LYS A 124 -6.48 -11.87 -12.95
N LYS A 125 -6.61 -10.84 -12.11
CA LYS A 125 -5.80 -10.69 -10.88
C LYS A 125 -6.09 -11.81 -9.90
N THR A 126 -7.35 -12.17 -9.69
CA THR A 126 -7.74 -13.27 -8.79
C THR A 126 -7.21 -14.61 -9.28
N CYS A 127 -7.34 -14.93 -10.58
CA CYS A 127 -6.75 -16.13 -11.16
C CYS A 127 -5.24 -16.20 -10.88
N ARG A 128 -4.52 -15.09 -11.14
CA ARG A 128 -3.07 -15.02 -10.89
C ARG A 128 -2.71 -15.21 -9.41
N LYS A 129 -3.47 -14.62 -8.48
CA LYS A 129 -3.27 -14.78 -7.02
C LYS A 129 -3.51 -16.21 -6.56
N LEU A 130 -4.39 -16.95 -7.24
CA LEU A 130 -4.68 -18.36 -6.98
C LEU A 130 -3.75 -19.33 -7.73
N GLY A 131 -2.84 -18.85 -8.58
CA GLY A 131 -1.96 -19.69 -9.39
C GLY A 131 -2.63 -20.31 -10.63
N LEU A 132 -3.78 -19.78 -11.04
CA LEU A 132 -4.53 -20.23 -12.22
C LEU A 132 -4.21 -19.39 -13.46
N SER A 133 -4.22 -20.04 -14.63
CA SER A 133 -4.24 -19.32 -15.89
C SER A 133 -5.60 -18.66 -16.12
N PHE A 134 -5.59 -17.34 -16.31
CA PHE A 134 -6.80 -16.60 -16.64
C PHE A 134 -7.47 -17.09 -17.94
N TRP A 135 -6.67 -17.52 -18.93
CA TRP A 135 -7.21 -18.06 -20.18
C TRP A 135 -7.89 -19.42 -19.99
N GLN A 136 -7.30 -20.31 -19.19
CA GLN A 136 -7.95 -21.59 -18.85
C GLN A 136 -9.26 -21.36 -18.10
N PHE A 137 -9.26 -20.43 -17.14
CA PHE A 137 -10.48 -20.03 -16.44
C PHE A 137 -11.55 -19.47 -17.38
N LEU A 138 -11.18 -18.59 -18.31
CA LEU A 138 -12.15 -18.03 -19.25
C LEU A 138 -12.73 -19.11 -20.16
N ASN A 139 -11.90 -20.00 -20.70
CA ASN A 139 -12.35 -21.09 -21.57
C ASN A 139 -13.26 -22.08 -20.83
N ASP A 140 -12.92 -22.45 -19.60
CA ASP A 140 -13.74 -23.31 -18.76
C ASP A 140 -15.15 -22.73 -18.55
N ARG A 141 -15.25 -21.42 -18.28
CA ARG A 141 -16.53 -20.73 -18.10
C ARG A 141 -17.33 -20.56 -19.38
N LEU A 142 -16.66 -20.32 -20.51
CA LEU A 142 -17.31 -20.15 -21.80
C LEU A 142 -17.77 -21.48 -22.41
N SER A 143 -17.04 -22.56 -22.16
CA SER A 143 -17.36 -23.91 -22.67
C SER A 143 -18.39 -24.63 -21.79
N GLY A 144 -18.58 -24.17 -20.54
CA GLY A 144 -19.52 -24.77 -19.59
C GLY A 144 -18.98 -26.02 -18.88
N ASP A 145 -17.67 -26.29 -19.01
CA ASP A 145 -17.03 -27.47 -18.42
C ASP A 145 -17.07 -27.43 -16.88
N ASN A 146 -16.99 -26.22 -16.30
CA ASN A 146 -17.05 -25.97 -14.86
C ASN A 146 -16.08 -26.83 -14.02
N LEU A 147 -14.92 -27.19 -14.59
CA LEU A 147 -13.88 -27.99 -13.94
C LEU A 147 -13.11 -27.16 -12.92
N ILE A 148 -12.94 -25.87 -13.18
CA ILE A 148 -12.34 -24.94 -12.21
C ILE A 148 -13.42 -24.51 -11.23
N LEU A 149 -13.16 -24.61 -9.93
CA LEU A 149 -14.09 -24.10 -8.91
C LEU A 149 -14.36 -22.60 -9.07
N PRO A 150 -15.54 -22.09 -8.69
CA PRO A 150 -15.79 -20.66 -8.62
C PRO A 150 -14.68 -19.93 -7.86
N LEU A 151 -14.18 -18.82 -8.41
CA LEU A 151 -13.04 -18.10 -7.82
C LEU A 151 -13.33 -17.67 -6.38
N SER A 152 -14.58 -17.34 -6.04
CA SER A 152 -15.00 -17.02 -4.67
C SER A 152 -14.72 -18.16 -3.69
N GLN A 153 -15.11 -19.38 -4.05
CA GLN A 153 -14.89 -20.57 -3.21
C GLN A 153 -13.39 -20.86 -3.04
N MET A 154 -12.60 -20.68 -4.10
CA MET A 154 -11.14 -20.84 -4.01
C MET A 154 -10.49 -19.79 -3.12
N VAL A 155 -11.01 -18.55 -3.14
CA VAL A 155 -10.55 -17.48 -2.23
C VAL A 155 -10.90 -17.83 -0.78
N GLU A 156 -12.11 -18.32 -0.52
CA GLU A 156 -12.54 -18.77 0.82
C GLU A 156 -11.65 -19.92 1.33
N GLN A 157 -11.43 -20.96 0.52
CA GLN A 157 -10.56 -22.08 0.87
C GLN A 157 -9.14 -21.62 1.22
N ARG A 158 -8.58 -20.68 0.47
CA ARG A 158 -7.25 -20.13 0.72
C ARG A 158 -7.18 -19.22 1.94
N ALA A 159 -8.28 -18.58 2.31
CA ALA A 159 -8.36 -17.79 3.53
C ALA A 159 -8.39 -18.70 4.77
N LEU A 160 -9.10 -19.83 4.69
CA LEU A 160 -9.17 -20.83 5.77
C LEU A 160 -7.89 -21.64 5.96
N SER A 161 -7.04 -21.72 4.93
CA SER A 161 -5.77 -22.45 4.97
C SER A 161 -4.57 -21.62 5.44
N ARG A 162 -4.79 -20.39 5.90
CA ARG A 162 -3.76 -19.44 6.37
C ARG A 162 -3.86 -19.27 7.88
#